data_AF-A0A829PIP5-F1
#
_entry.id   AF-A0A829PIP5-F1
#
_cell.length_a   1.000
_cell.length_b   1.000
_cell.length_c   1.000
_cell.angle_alpha   90.00
_cell.angle_beta   90.00
_cell.angle_gamma   90.00
#
_symmetry.space_group_name_H-M   'P 1'
#
loop_
_entity.id
_entity.type
_entity.pdbx_description
1 polymer ?
#
loop_
_entity_poly.entity_id
_entity_poly.type
_entity_poly.pdbx_seq_one_letter_code
_entity_poly.pdbx_strand_id
1 'polypeptide(L)'
;MTVDSTGHEGAAPEPDDWPPDARTFTIRAAADDAAPSLAAELPITATELGMLDGDGNHPVQFCSVLLEPPVKHRFQAADADRYEREYCDRDDDGEFFMVHVALLGPRRPGVSLAPGARDVLVDVAYVVDLSLEEDGVLNPAKVDWAGGAIVDVAGNAPTEHVASAPADQPTATAPAASPAAATRSRGVLAAPSGSVSR
;
A
#
# COMPACT_ATOMS: atom_id res chain seq x y z
N MET A 1 -1.43 34.21 28.13
CA MET A 1 -0.30 34.80 27.39
C MET A 1 0.69 33.65 27.22
N THR A 2 0.55 32.74 26.26
CA THR A 2 0.62 32.87 24.78
C THR A 2 2.00 33.32 24.32
N VAL A 3 2.81 32.35 23.90
CA VAL A 3 3.77 32.44 22.80
C VAL A 3 3.99 31.02 22.26
N ASP A 4 3.49 30.79 21.04
CA ASP A 4 4.05 29.84 20.09
C ASP A 4 4.68 30.68 18.98
N SER A 5 5.88 30.32 18.53
CA SER A 5 6.44 30.75 17.25
C SER A 5 7.57 29.78 16.88
N THR A 6 7.16 28.61 16.37
CA THR A 6 7.91 27.82 15.37
C THR A 6 9.34 27.37 15.73
N GLY A 7 9.56 26.97 16.99
CA GLY A 7 10.72 26.14 17.36
C GLY A 7 10.44 24.68 17.03
N HIS A 8 10.21 24.36 15.76
CA HIS A 8 9.95 22.99 15.30
C HIS A 8 11.28 22.20 15.41
N GLU A 9 11.55 21.67 16.59
CA GLU A 9 12.46 20.54 16.75
C GLU A 9 11.78 19.39 16.03
N GLY A 10 12.37 18.94 14.92
CA GLY A 10 11.90 17.81 14.12
C GLY A 10 11.83 16.55 14.96
N ALA A 11 10.70 16.35 15.62
CA ALA A 11 10.34 15.11 16.28
C ALA A 11 9.42 14.36 15.31
N ALA A 12 9.76 13.11 15.04
CA ALA A 12 8.89 12.20 14.30
C ALA A 12 7.45 12.30 14.83
N PRO A 13 6.44 12.33 13.95
CA PRO A 13 5.04 12.48 14.36
C PRO A 13 4.67 11.45 15.42
N GLU A 14 4.04 11.91 16.52
CA GLU A 14 3.61 11.03 17.60
C GLU A 14 2.54 10.05 17.07
N PRO A 15 2.49 8.79 17.55
CA PRO A 15 1.61 7.75 17.00
C PRO A 15 0.10 8.05 17.10
N ASP A 16 -0.31 9.05 17.89
CA ASP A 16 -1.72 9.49 18.03
C ASP A 16 -2.14 10.47 16.91
N ASP A 17 -1.18 11.08 16.20
CA ASP A 17 -1.45 12.01 15.08
C ASP A 17 -1.63 11.28 13.73
N TRP A 18 -1.46 9.96 13.76
CA TRP A 18 -1.51 9.13 12.57
C TRP A 18 -2.95 8.92 12.09
N PRO A 19 -3.24 8.96 10.76
CA PRO A 19 -4.58 8.69 10.27
C PRO A 19 -5.09 7.32 10.77
N PRO A 20 -6.32 7.24 11.31
CA PRO A 20 -6.83 6.03 11.97
C PRO A 20 -6.94 4.81 11.03
N ASP A 21 -6.85 5.04 9.71
CA ASP A 21 -6.97 4.02 8.66
C ASP A 21 -5.63 3.63 8.03
N ALA A 22 -4.51 4.01 8.65
CA ALA A 22 -3.23 3.76 8.04
C ALA A 22 -2.86 2.29 7.96
N ARG A 23 -2.37 1.93 6.78
CA ARG A 23 -1.94 0.57 6.51
C ARG A 23 -0.57 0.33 7.14
N THR A 24 -0.46 -0.80 7.84
CA THR A 24 0.82 -1.37 8.22
C THR A 24 1.28 -2.33 7.12
N PHE A 25 2.55 -2.24 6.77
CA PHE A 25 3.25 -3.08 5.84
C PHE A 25 4.33 -3.88 6.58
N THR A 26 4.67 -5.03 6.03
CA THR A 26 5.83 -5.82 6.46
C THR A 26 6.69 -6.08 5.23
N ILE A 27 7.87 -5.46 5.21
CA ILE A 27 8.90 -5.75 4.21
C ILE A 27 9.61 -7.02 4.68
N ARG A 28 9.32 -8.14 4.01
CA ARG A 28 9.70 -9.48 4.48
C ARG A 28 10.94 -10.04 3.80
N ALA A 29 11.21 -9.62 2.57
CA ALA A 29 12.30 -10.14 1.78
C ALA A 29 12.78 -9.08 0.79
N ALA A 30 14.10 -9.02 0.59
CA ALA A 30 14.73 -8.25 -0.46
C ALA A 30 14.67 -9.02 -1.78
N ALA A 31 14.50 -8.32 -2.90
CA ALA A 31 14.76 -8.86 -4.23
C ALA A 31 16.27 -8.92 -4.51
N ASP A 32 16.66 -9.57 -5.59
CA ASP A 32 18.08 -9.74 -5.97
C ASP A 32 18.82 -8.41 -6.22
N ASP A 33 18.07 -7.40 -6.68
CA ASP A 33 18.55 -6.04 -6.98
C ASP A 33 18.45 -5.08 -5.78
N ALA A 34 18.06 -5.58 -4.60
CA ALA A 34 17.92 -4.73 -3.42
C ALA A 34 19.27 -4.25 -2.89
N ALA A 35 19.28 -3.03 -2.36
CA ALA A 35 20.41 -2.49 -1.64
C ALA A 35 20.76 -3.37 -0.42
N PRO A 36 22.05 -3.55 -0.10
CA PRO A 36 22.48 -4.37 1.03
C PRO A 36 21.95 -3.83 2.37
N SER A 37 21.76 -2.51 2.47
CA SER A 37 21.15 -1.87 3.62
C SER A 37 19.70 -2.32 3.84
N LEU A 38 18.92 -2.51 2.77
CA LEU A 38 17.55 -3.00 2.89
C LEU A 38 17.55 -4.42 3.44
N ALA A 39 18.38 -5.29 2.85
CA ALA A 39 18.44 -6.70 3.19
C ALA A 39 18.94 -6.97 4.62
N ALA A 40 19.81 -6.11 5.13
CA ALA A 40 20.41 -6.25 6.46
C ALA A 40 19.40 -6.07 7.61
N GLU A 41 18.38 -5.24 7.41
CA GLU A 41 17.42 -4.86 8.45
C GLU A 41 16.11 -5.66 8.38
N LEU A 42 16.00 -6.62 7.45
CA LEU A 42 14.79 -7.42 7.31
C LEU A 42 14.58 -8.38 8.49
N PRO A 43 13.32 -8.61 8.92
CA PRO A 43 12.10 -7.97 8.41
C PRO A 43 11.87 -6.57 9.00
N ILE A 44 11.31 -5.67 8.18
CA ILE A 44 11.02 -4.28 8.57
C ILE A 44 9.51 -4.08 8.63
N THR A 45 9.02 -3.50 9.72
CA THR A 45 7.64 -3.01 9.80
C THR A 45 7.59 -1.61 9.22
N ALA A 46 6.57 -1.30 8.44
CA ALA A 46 6.41 0.05 7.92
C ALA A 46 4.97 0.54 8.03
N THR A 47 4.76 1.81 8.32
CA THR A 47 3.43 2.38 8.54
C THR A 47 3.16 3.45 7.46
N GLU A 48 1.98 3.44 6.84
CA GLU A 48 1.57 4.39 5.78
C GLU A 48 1.44 5.85 6.21
N LEU A 49 2.32 6.71 5.71
CA LEU A 49 2.24 8.16 5.89
C LEU A 49 1.26 8.81 4.90
N GLY A 50 1.17 8.26 3.69
CA GLY A 50 0.32 8.80 2.64
C GLY A 50 0.68 8.27 1.25
N MET A 51 0.09 8.86 0.22
CA MET A 51 0.32 8.49 -1.17
C MET A 51 0.92 9.66 -1.95
N LEU A 52 1.93 9.37 -2.78
CA LEU A 52 2.51 10.29 -3.73
C LEU A 52 2.21 9.83 -5.15
N ASP A 53 1.87 10.78 -6.02
CA ASP A 53 1.79 10.51 -7.44
C ASP A 53 3.17 10.23 -8.02
N GLY A 54 3.23 9.29 -8.96
CA GLY A 54 4.44 8.97 -9.69
C GLY A 54 4.91 10.09 -10.60
N ASP A 55 6.17 10.01 -11.06
CA ASP A 55 6.73 10.95 -12.03
C ASP A 55 6.53 10.48 -13.48
N GLY A 56 7.06 11.24 -14.44
CA GLY A 56 6.99 10.88 -15.86
C GLY A 56 7.68 9.55 -16.21
N ASN A 57 8.65 9.10 -15.40
CA ASN A 57 9.37 7.84 -15.60
C ASN A 57 8.73 6.66 -14.85
N HIS A 58 8.11 6.93 -13.70
CA HIS A 58 7.45 5.97 -12.84
C HIS A 58 5.98 6.39 -12.66
N PRO A 59 5.09 6.14 -13.65
CA PRO A 59 3.72 6.65 -13.63
C PRO A 59 2.79 5.92 -12.63
N VAL A 60 3.36 5.13 -11.72
CA VAL A 60 2.62 4.41 -10.68
C VAL A 60 2.56 5.23 -9.41
N GLN A 61 1.50 5.06 -8.62
CA GLN A 61 1.39 5.72 -7.32
C GLN A 61 2.33 5.05 -6.31
N PHE A 62 2.99 5.85 -5.50
CA PHE A 62 3.88 5.41 -4.43
C PHE A 62 3.22 5.60 -3.07
N CYS A 63 3.34 4.62 -2.20
CA CYS A 63 2.94 4.73 -0.80
C CYS A 63 4.15 5.19 0.01
N SER A 64 4.08 6.35 0.63
CA SER A 64 5.07 6.79 1.62
C SER A 64 4.84 6.03 2.92
N VAL A 65 5.92 5.52 3.51
CA VAL A 65 5.88 4.73 4.74
C VAL A 65 7.01 5.11 5.69
N LEU A 66 6.69 5.13 6.99
CA LEU A 66 7.67 5.21 8.08
C LEU A 66 8.22 3.80 8.36
N LEU A 67 9.53 3.64 8.46
CA LEU A 67 10.22 2.37 8.70
C LEU A 67 10.54 2.17 10.19
N GLU A 68 10.22 0.99 10.70
CA GLU A 68 10.46 0.56 12.08
C GLU A 68 10.99 -0.89 12.10
N PRO A 69 12.31 -1.10 12.38
CA PRO A 69 13.34 -0.10 12.67
C PRO A 69 13.76 0.72 11.43
N PRO A 70 14.41 1.89 11.62
CA PRO A 70 14.99 2.65 10.51
C PRO A 70 16.17 1.91 9.87
N VAL A 71 16.42 2.19 8.59
CA VAL A 71 17.47 1.52 7.81
C VAL A 71 18.73 2.37 7.73
N LYS A 72 19.89 1.76 8.01
CA LYS A 72 21.18 2.41 7.81
C LYS A 72 21.60 2.36 6.34
N HIS A 73 21.43 3.46 5.62
CA HIS A 73 21.84 3.57 4.22
C HIS A 73 23.23 4.20 4.09
N ARG A 74 24.15 3.51 3.40
CA ARG A 74 25.49 4.01 3.10
C ARG A 74 25.47 4.75 1.78
N PHE A 75 25.98 5.97 1.77
CA PHE A 75 26.04 6.82 0.58
C PHE A 75 27.49 7.22 0.25
N GLN A 76 27.72 7.63 -0.99
CA GLN A 76 29.02 8.13 -1.43
C GLN A 76 29.21 9.56 -0.96
N ALA A 77 30.43 9.94 -0.56
CA ALA A 77 30.71 11.30 -0.09
C ALA A 77 30.38 12.39 -1.11
N ALA A 78 30.37 12.07 -2.41
CA ALA A 78 29.96 13.00 -3.48
C ALA A 78 28.47 13.35 -3.46
N ASP A 79 27.63 12.50 -2.86
CA ASP A 79 26.19 12.68 -2.75
C ASP A 79 25.77 13.28 -1.41
N ALA A 80 26.72 13.55 -0.51
CA ALA A 80 26.47 13.97 0.88
C ALA A 80 25.61 15.24 0.99
N ASP A 81 25.67 16.13 0.01
CA ASP A 81 24.87 17.37 -0.04
C ASP A 81 23.37 17.13 -0.26
N ARG A 82 22.97 15.92 -0.71
CA ARG A 82 21.56 15.53 -0.92
C ARG A 82 20.89 15.03 0.35
N TYR A 83 21.67 14.66 1.37
CA TYR A 83 21.18 14.05 2.59
C TYR A 83 21.01 15.10 3.68
N GLU A 84 19.88 15.04 4.37
CA GLU A 84 19.68 15.86 5.55
C GLU A 84 20.68 15.50 6.65
N ARG A 85 21.54 16.48 6.97
CA ARG A 85 22.69 16.27 7.85
C ARG A 85 22.31 15.89 9.27
N GLU A 86 21.10 16.19 9.72
CA GLU A 86 20.59 15.82 11.04
C GLU A 86 20.35 14.31 11.19
N TYR A 87 20.08 13.60 10.09
CA TYR A 87 19.90 12.14 10.06
C TYR A 87 21.17 11.40 9.60
N CYS A 88 22.26 12.13 9.35
CA CYS A 88 23.55 11.55 9.00
C CYS A 88 24.37 11.29 10.27
N ASP A 89 24.91 10.09 10.39
CA ASP A 89 25.79 9.68 11.49
C ASP A 89 26.98 8.89 10.95
N ARG A 90 27.91 8.49 11.81
CA ARG A 90 29.12 7.76 11.44
C ARG A 90 29.42 6.69 12.47
N ASP A 91 29.65 5.47 11.98
CA ASP A 91 30.18 4.36 12.77
C ASP A 91 31.53 3.87 12.22
N ASP A 92 32.04 2.77 12.75
CA ASP A 92 33.33 2.18 12.37
C ASP A 92 33.43 1.80 10.88
N ASP A 93 32.30 1.61 10.20
CA ASP A 93 32.24 1.24 8.78
C ASP A 93 32.11 2.46 7.86
N GLY A 94 31.87 3.65 8.42
CA GLY A 94 31.85 4.93 7.70
C GLY A 94 30.65 5.82 8.00
N GLU A 95 30.40 6.81 7.15
CA GLU A 95 29.18 7.62 7.22
C GLU A 95 27.96 6.82 6.75
N PHE A 96 26.81 7.09 7.35
CA PHE A 96 25.53 6.54 6.95
C PHE A 96 24.41 7.56 7.20
N PHE A 97 23.31 7.36 6.48
CA PHE A 97 22.07 8.10 6.67
C PHE A 97 21.03 7.17 7.28
N MET A 98 20.36 7.63 8.32
CA MET A 98 19.28 6.90 8.97
C MET A 98 17.97 7.11 8.19
N VAL A 99 17.59 6.11 7.39
CA VAL A 99 16.36 6.17 6.61
C VAL A 99 15.18 5.84 7.50
N HIS A 100 14.39 6.86 7.82
CA HIS A 100 13.11 6.71 8.51
C HIS A 100 11.95 6.57 7.53
N VAL A 101 12.02 7.18 6.35
CA VAL A 101 10.91 7.20 5.39
C VAL A 101 11.32 6.55 4.08
N ALA A 102 10.45 5.69 3.55
CA ALA A 102 10.62 5.08 2.24
C ALA A 102 9.34 5.17 1.41
N LEU A 103 9.49 5.02 0.10
CA LEU A 103 8.41 4.92 -0.86
C LEU A 103 8.29 3.49 -1.35
N LEU A 104 7.07 2.95 -1.34
CA LEU A 104 6.73 1.64 -1.86
C LEU A 104 5.85 1.79 -3.11
N GLY A 105 6.38 1.43 -4.27
CA GLY A 105 5.64 1.42 -5.53
C GLY A 105 5.50 0.00 -6.07
N PRO A 106 4.31 -0.49 -6.45
CA PRO A 106 4.19 -1.82 -7.05
C PRO A 106 4.97 -1.88 -8.37
N ARG A 107 5.88 -2.86 -8.51
CA ARG A 107 6.70 -3.03 -9.73
C ARG A 107 5.86 -3.27 -10.99
N ARG A 108 4.70 -3.91 -10.83
CA ARG A 108 3.82 -4.25 -11.94
C ARG A 108 2.63 -3.29 -11.99
N PRO A 109 2.37 -2.66 -13.16
CA PRO A 109 1.18 -1.83 -13.32
C PRO A 109 -0.08 -2.68 -13.11
N GLY A 110 -1.08 -2.10 -12.44
CA GLY A 110 -2.34 -2.77 -12.12
C GLY A 110 -2.30 -3.63 -10.85
N VAL A 111 -1.14 -3.79 -10.20
CA VAL A 111 -1.06 -4.36 -8.84
C VAL A 111 -1.28 -3.25 -7.82
N SER A 112 -2.09 -3.50 -6.82
CA SER A 112 -2.41 -2.54 -5.75
C SER A 112 -1.91 -3.05 -4.40
N LEU A 113 -1.43 -2.13 -3.58
CA LEU A 113 -1.09 -2.35 -2.16
C LEU A 113 -2.34 -2.24 -1.28
N ALA A 114 -3.40 -2.95 -1.66
CA ALA A 114 -4.65 -2.97 -0.91
C ALA A 114 -4.47 -3.66 0.46
N PRO A 115 -5.27 -3.30 1.48
CA PRO A 115 -5.27 -4.00 2.76
C PRO A 115 -5.38 -5.51 2.61
N GLY A 116 -4.53 -6.25 3.30
CA GLY A 116 -4.48 -7.71 3.24
C GLY A 116 -3.75 -8.30 2.04
N ALA A 117 -3.22 -7.50 1.11
CA ALA A 117 -2.36 -8.00 0.04
C ALA A 117 -1.11 -8.71 0.59
N ARG A 118 -0.67 -9.78 -0.07
CA ARG A 118 0.47 -10.61 0.36
C ARG A 118 1.41 -10.89 -0.79
N ASP A 119 2.69 -11.04 -0.45
CA ASP A 119 3.78 -11.37 -1.36
C ASP A 119 3.84 -10.43 -2.58
N VAL A 120 3.64 -9.12 -2.34
CA VAL A 120 3.64 -8.10 -3.39
C VAL A 120 5.06 -7.63 -3.67
N LEU A 121 5.51 -7.75 -4.91
CA LEU A 121 6.79 -7.21 -5.36
C LEU A 121 6.68 -5.69 -5.61
N VAL A 122 7.43 -4.91 -4.84
CA VAL A 122 7.49 -3.45 -4.91
C VAL A 122 8.89 -2.97 -5.25
N ASP A 123 8.99 -1.80 -5.87
CA ASP A 123 10.18 -0.96 -5.84
C ASP A 123 10.17 -0.15 -4.53
N VAL A 124 11.35 -0.06 -3.93
CA VAL A 124 11.63 0.68 -2.70
C VAL A 124 12.57 1.83 -3.03
N ALA A 125 12.20 3.03 -2.61
CA ALA A 125 13.08 4.20 -2.65
C ALA A 125 13.19 4.82 -1.25
N TYR A 126 14.39 5.11 -0.81
CA TYR A 126 14.64 5.81 0.45
C TYR A 126 14.45 7.30 0.26
N VAL A 127 13.68 7.93 1.13
CA VAL A 127 13.55 9.39 1.15
C VAL A 127 14.77 9.94 1.87
N VAL A 128 15.57 10.74 1.16
CA VAL A 128 16.82 11.35 1.68
C VAL A 128 16.66 12.83 2.01
N ASP A 129 15.57 13.43 1.52
CA ASP A 129 15.12 14.80 1.77
C ASP A 129 13.61 14.76 2.06
N LEU A 130 13.25 15.05 3.31
CA LEU A 130 11.91 14.96 3.87
C LEU A 130 10.98 16.05 3.32
N SER A 131 11.50 17.14 2.75
CA SER A 131 10.66 18.14 2.07
C SER A 131 9.94 17.58 0.83
N LEU A 132 10.18 16.32 0.47
CA LEU A 132 9.38 15.56 -0.48
C LEU A 132 7.88 15.50 -0.09
N GLU A 133 7.55 15.52 1.21
CA GLU A 133 6.17 15.53 1.67
C GLU A 133 5.38 16.77 1.19
N GLU A 134 6.08 17.88 0.92
CA GLU A 134 5.49 19.12 0.44
C GLU A 134 5.24 19.12 -1.08
N ASP A 135 5.92 18.27 -1.85
CA ASP A 135 5.82 18.25 -3.32
C ASP A 135 4.54 17.56 -3.82
N GLY A 136 3.98 16.62 -3.06
CA GLY A 136 2.83 15.79 -3.46
C GLY A 136 3.04 14.85 -4.66
N VAL A 137 4.15 15.02 -5.39
CA VAL A 137 4.60 14.22 -6.55
C VAL A 137 6.01 13.71 -6.29
N LEU A 138 6.31 12.49 -6.73
CA LEU A 138 7.64 11.91 -6.64
C LEU A 138 8.70 12.80 -7.29
N ASN A 139 9.65 13.28 -6.49
CA ASN A 139 10.84 13.96 -6.97
C ASN A 139 12.06 13.02 -6.91
N PRO A 140 12.59 12.54 -8.05
CA PRO A 140 13.70 11.58 -8.07
C PRO A 140 15.00 12.15 -7.48
N ALA A 141 15.13 13.48 -7.35
CA ALA A 141 16.30 14.09 -6.71
C ALA A 141 16.30 13.94 -5.19
N LYS A 142 15.13 13.76 -4.57
CA LYS A 142 14.92 13.66 -3.12
C LYS A 142 14.88 12.22 -2.60
N VAL A 143 15.10 11.25 -3.49
CA VAL A 143 15.10 9.83 -3.14
C VAL A 143 16.34 9.12 -3.64
N ASP A 144 16.66 8.00 -3.00
CA ASP A 144 17.66 7.05 -3.44
C ASP A 144 17.02 5.68 -3.68
N TRP A 145 17.24 5.07 -4.84
CA TRP A 145 16.58 3.81 -5.19
C TRP A 145 17.24 2.63 -4.48
N ALA A 146 16.46 1.97 -3.63
CA ALA A 146 16.90 0.82 -2.83
C ALA A 146 16.64 -0.53 -3.52
N GLY A 147 16.06 -0.55 -4.71
CA GLY A 147 15.76 -1.76 -5.47
C GLY A 147 14.42 -2.38 -5.12
N GLY A 148 14.30 -3.69 -5.24
CA GLY A 148 13.03 -4.40 -5.09
C GLY A 148 12.85 -5.09 -3.73
N ALA A 149 11.61 -5.21 -3.26
CA ALA A 149 11.27 -5.99 -2.06
C ALA A 149 9.93 -6.70 -2.17
N ILE A 150 9.75 -7.73 -1.36
CA ILE A 150 8.46 -8.40 -1.15
C ILE A 150 7.82 -7.81 0.09
N VAL A 151 6.58 -7.37 -0.05
CA VAL A 151 5.79 -6.71 0.99
C VAL A 151 4.48 -7.44 1.23
N ASP A 152 4.12 -7.55 2.50
CA ASP A 152 2.79 -7.94 2.98
C ASP A 152 2.09 -6.71 3.56
N VAL A 153 0.80 -6.54 3.27
CA VAL A 153 -0.05 -5.49 3.84
C VAL A 153 -0.93 -6.08 4.93
N ALA A 154 -0.97 -5.46 6.10
CA ALA A 154 -1.89 -5.81 7.15
C ALA A 154 -3.33 -5.70 6.62
N GLY A 155 -4.14 -6.72 6.87
CA GLY A 155 -5.55 -6.71 6.51
C GLY A 155 -6.36 -6.30 7.72
N ASN A 156 -6.58 -5.01 7.91
CA ASN A 156 -7.76 -4.61 8.67
C ASN A 156 -8.88 -4.47 7.65
N ALA A 157 -9.67 -5.53 7.48
CA ALA A 157 -11.01 -5.31 6.94
C ALA A 157 -11.67 -4.30 7.88
N PRO A 158 -12.37 -3.25 7.37
CA PRO A 158 -13.21 -2.46 8.25
C PRO A 158 -14.07 -3.47 8.99
N THR A 159 -13.97 -3.49 10.33
CA THR A 159 -14.95 -4.18 11.15
C THR A 159 -16.29 -3.63 10.67
N GLU A 160 -17.00 -4.42 9.86
CA GLU A 160 -18.42 -4.25 9.71
C GLU A 160 -18.93 -4.34 11.14
N HIS A 161 -19.19 -3.18 11.74
CA HIS A 161 -20.19 -3.08 12.76
C HIS A 161 -21.46 -3.55 12.06
N VAL A 162 -21.66 -4.87 12.05
CA VAL A 162 -22.97 -5.48 12.03
C VAL A 162 -23.61 -4.93 13.29
N ALA A 163 -24.24 -3.76 13.14
CA ALA A 163 -25.23 -3.28 14.07
C ALA A 163 -26.15 -4.48 14.28
N SER A 164 -26.04 -5.07 15.47
CA SER A 164 -26.84 -6.21 15.86
C SER A 164 -28.29 -5.79 15.66
N ALA A 165 -28.91 -6.29 14.60
CA ALA A 165 -30.33 -6.16 14.41
C ALA A 165 -30.98 -6.76 15.67
N PRO A 166 -31.84 -6.02 16.39
CA PRO A 166 -32.65 -6.65 17.41
C PRO A 166 -33.53 -7.69 16.70
N ALA A 167 -33.29 -8.95 17.03
CA ALA A 167 -34.09 -10.07 16.58
C ALA A 167 -35.51 -9.94 17.13
N ASP A 168 -36.45 -9.49 16.30
CA ASP A 168 -37.87 -9.67 16.54
C ASP A 168 -38.41 -10.81 15.65
N GLN A 169 -38.43 -11.98 16.29
CA GLN A 169 -39.32 -13.14 16.17
C GLN A 169 -39.81 -13.67 14.80
N PRO A 170 -39.80 -15.01 14.61
CA PRO A 170 -40.36 -15.65 13.43
C PRO A 170 -41.89 -15.78 13.54
N THR A 171 -42.64 -15.09 12.68
CA THR A 171 -44.05 -15.43 12.45
C THR A 171 -44.14 -16.38 11.26
N ALA A 172 -44.31 -17.66 11.56
CA ALA A 172 -44.70 -18.67 10.61
C ALA A 172 -46.06 -18.31 9.99
N THR A 173 -46.13 -18.22 8.65
CA THR A 173 -47.39 -18.35 7.91
C THR A 173 -47.16 -19.33 6.76
N ALA A 174 -47.83 -20.47 6.86
CA ALA A 174 -47.82 -21.54 5.87
C ALA A 174 -48.41 -21.12 4.52
N PRO A 175 -47.97 -21.71 3.39
CA PRO A 175 -48.80 -21.77 2.20
C PRO A 175 -49.46 -23.16 2.11
N ALA A 176 -50.79 -23.20 2.22
CA ALA A 176 -51.59 -24.35 1.85
C ALA A 176 -52.61 -23.96 0.77
N ALA A 177 -52.71 -24.85 -0.23
CA ALA A 177 -53.75 -25.02 -1.26
C ALA A 177 -53.56 -24.35 -2.64
N SER A 178 -53.05 -25.15 -3.59
CA SER A 178 -53.48 -25.24 -5.01
C SER A 178 -54.89 -25.91 -5.10
N PRO A 179 -55.59 -26.12 -6.26
CA PRO A 179 -55.19 -26.02 -7.68
C PRO A 179 -56.30 -25.55 -8.70
N ALA A 180 -55.99 -25.73 -9.99
CA ALA A 180 -56.86 -25.94 -11.17
C ALA A 180 -57.28 -24.69 -11.99
N ALA A 181 -57.44 -24.72 -13.32
CA ALA A 181 -56.98 -25.53 -14.47
C ALA A 181 -57.73 -24.97 -15.69
N ALA A 182 -57.04 -24.67 -16.80
CA ALA A 182 -57.56 -24.71 -18.19
C ALA A 182 -56.42 -24.29 -19.14
N THR A 183 -55.68 -25.19 -19.79
CA THR A 183 -56.03 -26.10 -20.90
C THR A 183 -56.09 -25.40 -22.28
N ARG A 184 -54.96 -25.58 -22.99
CA ARG A 184 -54.79 -25.88 -24.44
C ARG A 184 -55.01 -24.79 -25.48
N SER A 185 -53.98 -24.61 -26.32
CA SER A 185 -54.07 -25.06 -27.71
C SER A 185 -52.72 -25.50 -28.27
N ARG A 186 -52.75 -26.62 -28.98
CA ARG A 186 -51.67 -27.34 -29.66
C ARG A 186 -51.97 -27.24 -31.16
N GLY A 187 -51.00 -26.83 -31.97
CA GLY A 187 -51.08 -26.79 -33.44
C GLY A 187 -49.73 -26.31 -34.01
N VAL A 188 -48.72 -27.15 -34.26
CA VAL A 188 -48.50 -28.16 -35.32
C VAL A 188 -47.85 -27.58 -36.60
N LEU A 189 -46.71 -28.20 -37.00
CA LEU A 189 -46.10 -28.29 -38.36
C LEU A 189 -45.57 -26.99 -39.01
N ALA A 190 -44.41 -26.92 -39.70
CA ALA A 190 -43.53 -27.92 -40.29
C ALA A 190 -42.13 -27.32 -40.60
N ALA A 191 -41.12 -28.18 -40.65
CA ALA A 191 -39.86 -27.96 -41.39
C ALA A 191 -40.03 -28.41 -42.86
N PRO A 192 -39.19 -27.93 -43.80
CA PRO A 192 -38.14 -28.82 -44.37
C PRO A 192 -36.80 -28.07 -44.60
N SER A 193 -35.65 -28.66 -44.24
CA SER A 193 -34.76 -29.52 -45.06
C SER A 193 -33.99 -28.85 -46.21
N GLY A 194 -32.66 -29.06 -46.20
CA GLY A 194 -31.67 -28.80 -47.26
C GLY A 194 -30.37 -28.26 -46.66
N SER A 195 -29.44 -29.06 -46.12
CA SER A 195 -28.55 -30.08 -46.71
C SER A 195 -27.47 -29.55 -47.68
N VAL A 196 -26.23 -29.47 -47.14
CA VAL A 196 -24.96 -30.01 -47.68
C VAL A 196 -24.32 -29.36 -48.93
N SER A 197 -23.10 -28.81 -48.77
CA SER A 197 -21.85 -29.43 -49.29
C SER A 197 -20.60 -28.58 -49.14
N ARG A 198 -19.55 -29.26 -48.64
CA ARG A 198 -18.09 -29.11 -48.86
C ARG A 198 -17.36 -27.84 -48.47
#